data_AF-A0A1I4T3T8-F1
#
_entry.id   AF-A0A1I4T3T8-F1
#
_cell.length_a   1.000
_cell.length_b   1.000
_cell.length_c   1.000
_cell.angle_alpha   90.00
_cell.angle_beta   90.00
_cell.angle_gamma   90.00
#
_symmetry.space_group_name_H-M   'P 1'
#
loop_
_entity.id
_entity.type
_entity.pdbx_description
1 polymer ?
#
loop_
_entity_poly.entity_id
_entity_poly.type
_entity_poly.pdbx_seq_one_letter_code
_entity_poly.pdbx_strand_id
1 'polypeptide(L)'
;MAISLKVYNDAALSSLLTKLSALQRSDGATGPVDSVIYLGSTESGKKFEAASNPGADDIVLSVADSDTGSGQSASAVKLSATASGLDSAVAGDPLTIGPEILSGAANSVEVHIRIEATDLSEGTYTDLSVRTNGLVESYA
;
A
#
# COMPACT_ATOMS: atom_id res chain seq x y z
N MET A 1 -20.32 1.95 -5.80
CA MET A 1 -20.34 0.79 -4.88
C MET A 1 -18.94 0.61 -4.33
N ALA A 2 -18.77 0.34 -3.04
CA ALA A 2 -17.47 -0.02 -2.48
C ALA A 2 -17.22 -1.51 -2.74
N ILE A 3 -16.00 -1.87 -3.15
CA ILE A 3 -15.55 -3.26 -3.30
C ILE A 3 -15.10 -3.83 -1.94
N SER A 4 -15.05 -5.16 -1.82
CA SER A 4 -14.64 -5.85 -0.60
C SER A 4 -13.12 -5.94 -0.39
N LEU A 5 -12.31 -5.67 -1.43
CA LEU A 5 -10.85 -5.60 -1.32
C LEU A 5 -10.42 -4.45 -0.40
N LYS A 6 -9.54 -4.76 0.54
CA LYS A 6 -9.03 -3.84 1.56
C LYS A 6 -7.55 -4.12 1.84
N VAL A 7 -6.94 -3.22 2.61
CA VAL A 7 -5.54 -3.28 3.02
C VAL A 7 -5.49 -3.60 4.52
N TYR A 8 -4.63 -4.53 4.90
CA TYR A 8 -4.50 -5.06 6.25
C TYR A 8 -3.04 -4.98 6.72
N ASN A 9 -2.82 -5.01 8.03
CA ASN A 9 -1.47 -5.07 8.62
C ASN A 9 -1.01 -6.51 8.91
N ASP A 10 -1.87 -7.50 8.68
CA ASP A 10 -1.61 -8.90 8.95
C ASP A 10 -2.09 -9.82 7.81
N ALA A 11 -1.37 -10.92 7.62
CA ALA A 11 -1.65 -11.90 6.58
C ALA A 11 -3.00 -12.64 6.77
N ALA A 12 -3.57 -12.63 7.99
CA ALA A 12 -4.87 -13.24 8.25
C ALA A 12 -6.04 -12.32 7.89
N LEU A 13 -5.77 -11.10 7.39
CA LEU A 13 -6.76 -10.09 7.01
C LEU A 13 -7.71 -9.73 8.17
N SER A 14 -7.18 -9.65 9.38
CA SER A 14 -7.96 -9.45 10.60
C SER A 14 -7.95 -8.01 11.11
N SER A 15 -6.93 -7.22 10.75
CA SER A 15 -6.73 -5.87 11.23
C SER A 15 -6.51 -4.90 10.06
N LEU A 16 -7.52 -4.05 9.87
CA LEU A 16 -7.60 -3.12 8.75
C LEU A 16 -6.57 -1.99 8.90
N LEU A 17 -5.86 -1.70 7.82
CA LEU A 17 -4.96 -0.56 7.73
C LEU A 17 -5.60 0.55 6.90
N THR A 18 -5.81 1.72 7.51
CA THR A 18 -6.40 2.89 6.84
C THR A 18 -5.37 3.99 6.55
N LYS A 19 -4.27 4.01 7.31
CA LYS A 19 -3.21 5.01 7.24
C LYS A 19 -1.86 4.36 7.49
N LEU A 20 -0.81 4.89 6.86
CA LEU A 20 0.57 4.56 7.16
C LEU A 20 1.05 5.46 8.31
N SER A 21 2.01 4.97 9.09
CA SER A 21 2.63 5.74 10.18
C SER A 21 4.12 5.90 9.94
N ALA A 22 4.61 7.14 9.91
CA ALA A 22 6.03 7.43 9.88
C ALA A 22 6.43 8.20 11.14
N LEU A 23 7.39 7.65 11.89
CA LEU A 23 8.00 8.36 13.01
C LEU A 23 9.11 9.26 12.49
N GLN A 24 9.17 10.50 12.98
CA GLN A 24 10.27 11.43 12.76
C GLN A 24 10.84 11.86 14.11
N ARG A 25 12.17 11.87 14.24
CA ARG A 25 12.93 12.26 15.43
C ARG A 25 13.79 13.49 15.14
N SER A 26 13.84 14.40 16.11
CA SER A 26 14.57 15.68 16.00
C SER A 26 16.09 15.55 16.09
N ASP A 27 16.61 14.42 16.55
CA ASP A 27 18.04 14.13 16.65
C ASP A 27 18.67 13.68 15.31
N GLY A 28 17.89 13.64 14.24
CA GLY A 28 18.33 13.18 12.91
C GLY A 28 18.57 11.67 12.85
N ALA A 29 18.23 10.92 13.90
CA ALA A 29 18.35 9.46 13.93
C ALA A 29 17.15 8.75 13.28
N THR A 30 16.27 9.48 12.57
CA THR A 30 15.21 8.85 11.80
C THR A 30 15.81 8.08 10.63
N GLY A 31 15.98 6.77 10.81
CA GLY A 31 16.17 5.87 9.68
C GLY A 31 14.88 5.69 8.88
N PRO A 32 14.95 5.08 7.68
CA PRO A 32 13.77 4.68 6.95
C PRO A 32 12.86 3.78 7.80
N VAL A 33 11.56 3.97 7.66
CA VAL A 33 10.53 3.17 8.35
C VAL A 33 9.97 2.15 7.38
N ASP A 34 10.28 0.87 7.65
CA ASP A 34 9.78 -0.24 6.86
C ASP A 34 8.52 -0.84 7.50
N SER A 35 7.55 -1.18 6.67
CA SER A 35 6.32 -1.87 7.09
C SER A 35 5.87 -2.86 6.02
N VAL A 36 5.04 -3.82 6.42
CA VAL A 36 4.43 -4.81 5.54
C VAL A 36 2.92 -4.65 5.62
N ILE A 37 2.27 -4.67 4.47
CA ILE A 37 0.82 -4.62 4.34
C ILE A 37 0.33 -5.79 3.48
N TYR A 38 -0.95 -6.11 3.60
CA TYR A 38 -1.58 -7.19 2.86
C TYR A 38 -2.81 -6.67 2.15
N LEU A 39 -2.82 -6.73 0.82
CA LEU A 39 -3.97 -6.40 -0.01
C LEU A 39 -4.81 -7.67 -0.24
N GLY A 40 -6.06 -7.67 0.20
CA GLY A 40 -6.90 -8.87 0.13
C GLY A 40 -8.36 -8.62 0.48
N SER A 41 -9.16 -9.69 0.46
CA SER A 41 -10.56 -9.66 0.89
C SER A 41 -10.89 -10.92 1.68
N THR A 42 -11.69 -10.79 2.74
CA THR A 42 -12.22 -11.91 3.54
C THR A 42 -13.46 -12.55 2.92
N GLU A 43 -14.06 -11.92 1.91
CA GLU A 43 -15.21 -12.47 1.20
C GLU A 43 -14.80 -13.71 0.38
N SER A 44 -15.72 -14.66 0.23
CA SER A 44 -15.45 -15.90 -0.51
C SER A 44 -15.87 -15.79 -1.97
N GLY A 45 -15.10 -16.41 -2.87
CA GLY A 45 -15.42 -16.56 -4.28
C GLY A 45 -15.45 -15.24 -5.04
N LYS A 46 -14.62 -14.27 -4.64
CA LYS A 46 -14.48 -12.99 -5.33
C LYS A 46 -13.16 -12.91 -6.07
N LYS A 47 -13.15 -12.14 -7.15
CA LYS A 47 -11.95 -11.66 -7.81
C LYS A 47 -12.02 -10.16 -8.04
N PHE A 48 -10.85 -9.55 -8.08
CA PHE A 48 -10.66 -8.13 -8.31
C PHE A 48 -9.75 -7.94 -9.50
N GLU A 49 -10.17 -7.09 -10.43
CA GLU A 49 -9.48 -6.82 -11.69
C GLU A 49 -9.51 -5.32 -11.98
N ALA A 50 -8.54 -4.80 -12.74
CA ALA A 50 -8.52 -3.39 -13.12
C ALA A 50 -9.78 -3.02 -13.94
N ALA A 51 -10.47 -1.95 -13.56
CA ALA A 51 -11.72 -1.55 -14.21
C ALA A 51 -11.54 -1.05 -15.64
N SER A 52 -10.33 -0.64 -16.02
CA SER A 52 -10.00 -0.15 -17.36
C SER A 52 -10.06 -1.27 -18.41
N ASN A 53 -9.58 -2.47 -18.08
CA ASN A 53 -9.67 -3.67 -18.91
C ASN A 53 -9.54 -4.94 -18.03
N PRO A 54 -10.65 -5.42 -17.45
CA PRO A 54 -10.62 -6.51 -16.48
C PRO A 54 -9.93 -7.77 -16.99
N GLY A 55 -8.97 -8.30 -16.22
CA GLY A 55 -8.19 -9.49 -16.53
C GLY A 55 -7.03 -9.28 -17.51
N ALA A 56 -6.83 -8.05 -18.00
CA ALA A 56 -5.76 -7.70 -18.93
C ALA A 56 -4.90 -6.52 -18.44
N ASP A 57 -5.53 -5.44 -17.96
CA ASP A 57 -4.80 -4.33 -17.34
C ASP A 57 -4.42 -4.68 -15.90
N ASP A 58 -3.25 -4.21 -15.47
CA ASP A 58 -2.76 -4.49 -14.13
C ASP A 58 -3.46 -3.66 -13.05
N ILE A 59 -3.58 -4.28 -11.88
CA ILE A 59 -3.85 -3.62 -10.62
C ILE A 59 -2.58 -2.89 -10.21
N VAL A 60 -2.74 -1.59 -9.93
CA VAL A 60 -1.64 -0.70 -9.59
C VAL A 60 -1.91 -0.13 -8.21
N LEU A 61 -0.96 -0.32 -7.29
CA LEU A 61 -0.98 0.24 -5.94
C LEU A 61 -0.15 1.53 -5.90
N SER A 62 -0.72 2.58 -5.33
CA SER A 62 -0.07 3.88 -5.17
C SER A 62 -0.27 4.44 -3.77
N VAL A 63 0.60 5.37 -3.39
CA VAL A 63 0.48 6.11 -2.13
C VAL A 63 -0.32 7.38 -2.37
N ALA A 64 -1.25 7.67 -1.48
CA ALA A 64 -1.99 8.92 -1.42
C ALA A 64 -1.57 9.71 -0.19
N ASP A 65 -1.24 10.97 -0.41
CA ASP A 65 -0.90 11.96 0.59
C ASP A 65 -2.09 12.91 0.79
N SER A 66 -2.57 12.99 2.04
CA SER A 66 -3.68 13.86 2.42
C SER A 66 -3.24 15.23 2.97
N ASP A 67 -1.94 15.43 3.23
CA ASP A 67 -1.34 16.68 3.71
C ASP A 67 -0.05 17.03 2.95
N THR A 68 -0.22 17.32 1.66
CA THR A 68 0.87 17.60 0.69
C THR A 68 1.78 18.78 1.02
N GLY A 69 1.55 19.52 2.11
CA GLY A 69 2.29 20.75 2.47
C GLY A 69 3.07 20.70 3.79
N SER A 70 2.70 19.83 4.73
CA SER A 70 3.34 19.75 6.06
C SER A 70 3.65 18.33 6.56
N GLY A 71 3.24 17.31 5.80
CA GLY A 71 3.38 15.91 6.16
C GLY A 71 4.49 15.16 5.42
N GLN A 72 4.42 13.83 5.48
CA GLN A 72 5.25 12.96 4.68
C GLN A 72 4.79 13.00 3.23
N SER A 73 5.72 13.24 2.32
CA SER A 73 5.38 13.21 0.90
C SER A 73 5.19 11.77 0.42
N ALA A 74 4.15 11.52 -0.40
CA ALA A 74 4.04 10.27 -1.14
C ALA A 74 5.28 9.96 -1.99
N SER A 75 6.01 11.00 -2.45
CA SER A 75 7.27 10.86 -3.19
C SER A 75 8.45 10.39 -2.34
N ALA A 76 8.31 10.32 -1.01
CA ALA A 76 9.29 9.74 -0.11
C ALA A 76 9.03 8.25 0.18
N VAL A 77 7.99 7.65 -0.42
CA VAL A 77 7.59 6.27 -0.13
C VAL A 77 7.96 5.33 -1.26
N LYS A 78 8.62 4.22 -0.93
CA LYS A 78 8.92 3.12 -1.86
C LYS A 78 7.98 1.96 -1.60
N LEU A 79 7.54 1.32 -2.67
CA LEU A 79 6.71 0.12 -2.65
C LEU A 79 7.43 -1.03 -3.36
N SER A 80 7.31 -2.25 -2.82
CA SER A 80 7.91 -3.44 -3.43
C SER A 80 7.16 -4.71 -3.02
N ALA A 81 7.16 -5.73 -3.88
CA ALA A 81 6.65 -7.07 -3.54
C ALA A 81 7.57 -7.86 -2.60
N THR A 82 8.81 -7.39 -2.36
CA THR A 82 9.76 -8.03 -1.44
C THR A 82 10.54 -6.98 -0.64
N ALA A 83 11.01 -7.35 0.56
CA ALA A 83 11.83 -6.47 1.38
C ALA A 83 13.13 -6.03 0.68
N SER A 84 13.83 -6.94 -0.01
CA SER A 84 15.06 -6.59 -0.75
C SER A 84 14.79 -5.72 -1.98
N GLY A 85 13.60 -5.82 -2.59
CA GLY A 85 13.22 -4.97 -3.71
C GLY A 85 13.10 -3.48 -3.34
N LEU A 86 12.90 -3.16 -2.05
CA LEU A 86 12.86 -1.77 -1.56
C LEU A 86 14.16 -1.00 -1.81
N ASP A 87 15.31 -1.68 -1.85
CA ASP A 87 16.60 -1.02 -2.09
C ASP A 87 16.73 -0.52 -3.55
N SER A 88 16.03 -1.18 -4.48
CA SER A 88 15.97 -0.82 -5.90
C SER A 88 14.71 -0.05 -6.31
N ALA A 89 13.70 0.01 -5.44
CA ALA A 89 12.45 0.70 -5.72
C ALA A 89 12.68 2.21 -5.80
N VAL A 90 11.99 2.86 -6.75
CA VAL A 90 12.02 4.32 -6.89
C VAL A 90 10.94 4.90 -5.97
N ALA A 91 11.30 5.94 -5.20
CA ALA A 91 10.35 6.56 -4.28
C ALA A 91 9.28 7.34 -5.06
N GLY A 92 8.02 7.19 -4.65
CA GLY A 92 6.85 7.74 -5.32
C GLY A 92 6.32 6.89 -6.48
N ASP A 93 7.08 5.91 -6.96
CA ASP A 93 6.61 5.05 -8.05
C ASP A 93 5.55 4.07 -7.53
N PRO A 94 4.46 3.87 -8.31
CA PRO A 94 3.45 2.90 -7.95
C PRO A 94 3.98 1.46 -8.13
N LEU A 95 3.40 0.51 -7.40
CA LEU A 95 3.68 -0.91 -7.54
C LEU A 95 2.64 -1.59 -8.42
N THR A 96 3.09 -2.23 -9.49
CA THR A 96 2.28 -3.14 -10.29
C THR A 96 2.13 -4.48 -9.57
N ILE A 97 0.88 -4.90 -9.34
CA ILE A 97 0.57 -6.16 -8.65
C ILE A 97 0.36 -7.30 -9.64
N GLY A 98 -0.32 -7.02 -10.75
CA GLY A 98 -0.76 -8.00 -11.74
C GLY A 98 -2.24 -7.83 -12.10
N PRO A 99 -2.77 -8.64 -13.01
CA PRO A 99 -4.11 -8.42 -13.59
C PRO A 99 -5.27 -8.79 -12.66
N GLU A 100 -5.01 -9.62 -11.65
CA GLU A 100 -6.06 -10.18 -10.79
C GLU A 100 -5.57 -10.38 -9.34
N ILE A 101 -6.49 -10.17 -8.39
CA ILE A 101 -6.37 -10.67 -7.02
C ILE A 101 -7.59 -11.54 -6.73
N LEU A 102 -7.37 -12.78 -6.28
CA LEU A 102 -8.42 -13.64 -5.76
C LEU A 102 -8.68 -13.36 -4.29
N SER A 103 -9.91 -13.55 -3.84
CA SER A 103 -10.25 -13.35 -2.43
C SER A 103 -9.78 -14.49 -1.52
N GLY A 104 -9.77 -14.24 -0.22
CA GLY A 104 -9.26 -15.13 0.81
C GLY A 104 -7.84 -14.80 1.25
N ALA A 105 -7.54 -15.01 2.54
CA ALA A 105 -6.25 -14.68 3.15
C ALA A 105 -5.05 -15.35 2.46
N ALA A 106 -5.22 -16.58 1.97
CA ALA A 106 -4.18 -17.31 1.23
C ALA A 106 -3.81 -16.67 -0.11
N ASN A 107 -4.69 -15.84 -0.67
CA ASN A 107 -4.48 -15.12 -1.93
C ASN A 107 -4.15 -13.64 -1.70
N SER A 108 -3.92 -13.23 -0.44
CA SER A 108 -3.53 -11.86 -0.14
C SER A 108 -2.16 -11.54 -0.73
N VAL A 109 -2.02 -10.31 -1.20
CA VAL A 109 -0.76 -9.82 -1.77
C VAL A 109 -0.01 -9.06 -0.69
N GLU A 110 1.15 -9.60 -0.30
CA GLU A 110 2.10 -8.93 0.57
C GLU A 110 2.79 -7.79 -0.19
N VAL A 111 2.82 -6.60 0.42
CA VAL A 111 3.54 -5.45 -0.10
C VAL A 111 4.40 -4.85 1.00
N HIS A 112 5.67 -4.67 0.69
CA HIS A 112 6.62 -3.96 1.52
C HIS A 112 6.61 -2.48 1.19
N ILE A 113 6.64 -1.67 2.23
CA ILE A 113 6.64 -0.21 2.16
C ILE A 113 7.85 0.29 2.93
N ARG A 114 8.61 1.18 2.31
CA ARG A 114 9.64 1.99 2.99
C ARG A 114 9.28 3.45 2.89
N ILE A 115 9.13 4.11 4.03
CA ILE A 115 9.03 5.56 4.10
C ILE A 115 10.44 6.07 4.38
N GLU A 116 11.02 6.78 3.42
CA GLU A 116 12.37 7.34 3.54
C GLU A 116 12.42 8.40 4.65
N ALA A 117 13.61 8.60 5.20
CA ALA A 117 13.85 9.67 6.17
C ALA A 117 13.64 11.04 5.50
N THR A 118 12.94 11.94 6.18
CA THR A 118 12.66 13.30 5.72
C THR A 118 13.00 14.27 6.84
N ASP A 119 13.46 15.47 6.50
CA ASP A 119 13.78 16.53 7.48
C ASP A 119 12.51 17.24 7.96
N LEU A 120 11.58 16.48 8.53
CA LEU A 120 10.37 16.99 9.16
C LEU A 120 10.59 17.22 10.66
N SER A 121 9.72 18.02 11.25
CA SER A 121 9.68 18.17 12.71
C SER A 121 9.43 16.81 13.39
N GLU A 122 9.92 16.66 14.62
CA GLU A 122 9.65 15.47 15.41
C GLU A 122 8.14 15.25 15.60
N GLY A 123 7.70 14.02 15.33
CA GLY A 123 6.29 13.66 15.39
C GLY A 123 5.99 12.33 14.71
N THR A 124 4.73 11.91 14.83
CA THR A 124 4.19 10.77 14.08
C THR A 124 3.25 11.28 13.01
N TYR A 125 3.59 10.98 11.76
CA TYR A 125 2.87 11.38 10.56
C TYR A 125 1.94 10.26 10.12
N THR A 126 0.66 10.60 9.88
CA THR A 126 -0.42 9.64 9.51
C THR A 126 -1.28 10.15 8.35
N ASP A 127 -0.70 11.03 7.55
CA ASP A 127 -1.26 11.69 6.38
C ASP A 127 -1.17 10.83 5.11
N LEU A 128 -0.36 9.77 5.15
CA LEU A 128 -0.21 8.82 4.06
C LEU A 128 -1.21 7.65 4.16
N SER A 129 -1.70 7.21 3.01
CA SER A 129 -2.52 6.01 2.83
C SER A 129 -2.16 5.32 1.51
N VAL A 130 -2.60 4.07 1.32
CA VAL A 130 -2.42 3.36 0.06
C VAL A 130 -3.76 3.18 -0.65
N ARG A 131 -3.73 3.17 -1.98
CA ARG A 131 -4.91 2.98 -2.81
C ARG A 131 -4.53 2.27 -4.10
N THR A 132 -5.46 1.50 -4.64
CA THR A 132 -5.35 0.94 -5.99
C THR A 132 -5.90 1.92 -7.03
N ASN A 133 -5.65 1.63 -8.32
CA ASN A 133 -6.50 2.11 -9.40
C ASN A 133 -7.95 1.63 -9.24
N GLY A 134 -8.86 2.13 -10.08
CA GLY A 134 -10.25 1.69 -10.08
C GLY A 134 -10.35 0.20 -10.40
N LEU A 135 -11.06 -0.56 -9.56
CA LEU A 135 -11.23 -2.00 -9.73
C LEU A 135 -12.70 -2.38 -9.91
N VAL A 136 -12.91 -3.54 -10.54
CA VAL A 136 -14.19 -4.24 -10.57
C VAL A 136 -14.09 -5.48 -9.68
N GLU A 137 -15.13 -5.71 -8.87
CA GLU A 137 -15.31 -6.95 -8.12
C GLU A 137 -16.33 -7.83 -8.83
N SER A 138 -15.98 -9.10 -9.06
CA SER A 138 -16.86 -10.10 -9.64
C SER A 138 -16.68 -11.45 -8.95
N TYR A 139 -17.53 -12.43 -9.30
CA TYR A 139 -17.34 -13.79 -8.81
C TYR A 139 -16.20 -14.47 -9.59
N ALA A 140 -15.33 -15.16 -8.87
CA ALA A 140 -14.26 -15.98 -9.43
C ALA A 140 -14.81 -17.32 -9.97
#